data_AF-A0A9D4IHM1-F1
#
_entry.id   AF-A0A9D4IHM1-F1
#
_cell.length_a   1.000
_cell.length_b   1.000
_cell.length_c   1.000
_cell.angle_alpha   90.00
_cell.angle_beta   90.00
_cell.angle_gamma   90.00
#
_symmetry.space_group_name_H-M   'P 1'
#
loop_
_entity.id
_entity.type
_entity.pdbx_description
1 polymer ?
#
loop_
_entity_poly.entity_id
_entity_poly.type
_entity_poly.pdbx_seq_one_letter_code
_entity_poly.pdbx_strand_id
1 'polypeptide(L)'
;MYKIKYRVPESARAGQSARSEEKWYHISNLTQYTCTSTGASNKKRLHRKQYCIATTKSSQLENLRSEFGLPVVMDPIGNGNCQFAAVSYHLRQYGIHRSEETLRQDVITFLRQTPVLGNMICGANWWNSLLEQPRNYLSRMSTEYEYCDQITLQAMSQLYNMQILIVSTRNSATSLISPDGSSCLSSRYPLIILGHYPEGAGEHNVALGYNRHVLERIVDISAQVTWETDPPTSDDDLNVGGDDLSDGGDDLSAGGDDLNAGGDNLSAGGDDLSAGGDDLSAGGDHLSDGGDHLNVGGDDVSAGGDNLSAGGDNLNAGGDDLSAGGDDLNAGGDDLSADGDDLSAGGDDLNAGGDDLNVGGGDDLSAGGDDLSAGGDDPNAGGDDLNAGDYDLSAGVDDLNADGDDLNAGDLGSPDTSDITRFREMVQFKRNRRTHDSL
;
A
#
# COMPACT_ATOMS: atom_id res chain seq x y z
N MET A 1 -8.41 44.88 -13.89
CA MET A 1 -8.23 44.38 -12.50
C MET A 1 -9.43 43.49 -12.22
N TYR A 2 -9.24 42.19 -12.01
CA TYR A 2 -10.35 41.22 -12.08
C TYR A 2 -10.61 40.54 -10.74
N LYS A 3 -11.88 40.39 -10.39
CA LYS A 3 -12.36 39.72 -9.17
C LYS A 3 -12.77 38.30 -9.54
N ILE A 4 -12.20 37.29 -8.88
CA ILE A 4 -12.53 35.88 -9.14
C ILE A 4 -13.28 35.32 -7.94
N LYS A 5 -14.46 34.73 -8.18
CA LYS A 5 -15.25 33.98 -7.20
C LYS A 5 -15.31 32.54 -7.69
N TYR A 6 -14.94 31.58 -6.86
CA TYR A 6 -15.01 30.16 -7.23
C TYR A 6 -15.72 29.33 -6.16
N ARG A 7 -16.32 28.22 -6.59
CA ARG A 7 -16.97 27.24 -5.73
C ARG A 7 -16.07 26.00 -5.69
N VAL A 8 -15.68 25.57 -4.49
CA VAL A 8 -14.87 24.36 -4.33
C VAL A 8 -15.80 23.16 -4.55
N PRO A 9 -15.51 22.24 -5.48
CA PRO A 9 -16.25 20.99 -5.57
C PRO A 9 -15.85 20.11 -4.38
N GLU A 10 -16.85 19.66 -3.65
CA GLU A 10 -16.70 18.83 -2.45
C GLU A 10 -16.18 17.43 -2.86
N SER A 11 -15.15 16.94 -2.16
CA SER A 11 -14.80 15.53 -2.24
C SER A 11 -15.96 14.71 -1.66
N ALA A 12 -16.49 13.77 -2.44
CA ALA A 12 -17.66 12.96 -2.12
C ALA A 12 -17.64 12.34 -0.71
N ARG A 13 -18.25 13.02 0.27
CA ARG A 13 -18.79 12.43 1.50
C ARG A 13 -20.10 13.15 1.81
N ALA A 14 -21.17 12.36 1.95
CA ALA A 14 -22.54 12.82 2.04
C ALA A 14 -22.77 13.70 3.29
N GLY A 15 -23.37 14.88 3.09
CA GLY A 15 -24.15 15.56 4.14
C GLY A 15 -23.77 17.00 4.53
N GLN A 16 -22.89 17.71 3.83
CA GLN A 16 -22.62 19.13 4.13
C GLN A 16 -22.99 20.05 2.97
N SER A 17 -23.49 21.25 3.28
CA SER A 17 -23.90 22.25 2.28
C SER A 17 -22.67 22.98 1.72
N ALA A 18 -22.52 22.98 0.40
CA ALA A 18 -21.41 23.61 -0.33
C ALA A 18 -21.07 25.04 0.16
N ARG A 19 -19.86 25.22 0.71
CA ARG A 19 -19.37 26.52 1.19
C ARG A 19 -18.65 27.27 0.06
N SER A 20 -19.06 28.50 -0.23
CA SER A 20 -18.37 29.39 -1.16
C SER A 20 -17.26 30.17 -0.44
N GLU A 21 -16.03 30.13 -0.94
CA GLU A 21 -14.92 30.96 -0.45
C GLU A 21 -14.62 32.08 -1.45
N GLU A 22 -14.32 33.28 -0.95
CA GLU A 22 -13.88 34.42 -1.76
C GLU A 22 -12.40 34.72 -1.44
N LYS A 23 -11.53 34.66 -2.45
CA LYS A 23 -10.10 35.00 -2.32
C LYS A 23 -9.66 35.96 -3.42
N TRP A 24 -8.74 36.85 -3.04
CA TRP A 24 -8.25 37.94 -3.88
C TRP A 24 -6.90 37.58 -4.50
N TYR A 25 -6.78 37.73 -5.82
CA TYR A 25 -5.52 37.53 -6.55
C TYR A 25 -5.26 38.69 -7.52
N HIS A 26 -3.99 39.04 -7.66
CA HIS A 26 -3.53 40.09 -8.56
C HIS A 26 -3.04 39.44 -9.87
N ILE A 27 -3.65 39.75 -11.01
CA ILE A 27 -3.25 39.20 -12.32
C ILE A 27 -3.28 40.30 -13.38
N SER A 28 -2.23 40.38 -14.20
CA SER A 28 -1.99 41.39 -15.22
C SER A 28 -2.53 41.04 -16.62
N ASN A 29 -2.80 39.76 -16.92
CA ASN A 29 -3.39 39.33 -18.20
C ASN A 29 -4.20 38.02 -18.04
N LEU A 30 -5.44 37.97 -18.57
CA LEU A 30 -6.37 36.84 -18.51
C LEU A 30 -6.02 35.70 -19.48
N THR A 31 -5.26 35.97 -20.55
CA THR A 31 -4.97 35.00 -21.62
C THR A 31 -3.92 33.95 -21.24
N GLN A 32 -3.25 34.08 -20.11
CA GLN A 32 -2.29 33.06 -19.65
C GLN A 32 -2.94 31.76 -19.14
N TYR A 33 -4.28 31.72 -19.04
CA TYR A 33 -5.03 30.56 -18.51
C TYR A 33 -6.29 30.19 -19.31
N THR A 34 -6.53 30.80 -20.48
CA THR A 34 -7.51 30.27 -21.44
C THR A 34 -6.94 29.01 -22.08
N CYS A 35 -7.62 27.87 -21.93
CA CYS A 35 -7.24 26.61 -22.55
C CYS A 35 -7.16 26.78 -24.08
N THR A 36 -5.94 26.86 -24.63
CA THR A 36 -5.65 26.42 -25.99
C THR A 36 -4.94 25.08 -25.86
N SER A 37 -5.62 24.00 -26.22
CA SER A 37 -5.01 22.68 -26.30
C SER A 37 -4.19 22.59 -27.60
N THR A 38 -2.92 22.96 -27.53
CA THR A 38 -1.90 22.48 -28.47
C THR A 38 -0.63 22.19 -27.67
N GLY A 39 -0.04 21.02 -27.92
CA GLY A 39 0.73 20.24 -26.96
C GLY A 39 2.09 20.79 -26.53
N ALA A 40 2.55 20.29 -25.37
CA ALA A 40 3.96 20.23 -25.02
C ALA A 40 4.21 19.10 -24.01
N SER A 41 5.02 18.13 -24.44
CA SER A 41 5.56 17.05 -23.64
C SER A 41 6.56 17.59 -22.59
N ASN A 42 6.29 17.37 -21.30
CA ASN A 42 7.26 16.84 -20.31
C ASN A 42 6.73 16.85 -18.86
N LYS A 43 7.01 15.75 -18.15
CA LYS A 43 6.52 15.38 -16.82
C LYS A 43 7.08 16.24 -15.67
N LYS A 44 6.26 16.36 -14.61
CA LYS A 44 6.55 16.68 -13.19
C LYS A 44 6.80 18.16 -12.79
N ARG A 45 5.69 18.85 -12.48
CA ARG A 45 5.45 19.67 -11.25
C ARG A 45 4.44 20.79 -11.53
N LEU A 46 3.21 20.46 -11.86
CA LEU A 46 2.08 21.35 -11.60
C LEU A 46 0.81 20.52 -11.57
N HIS A 47 0.32 20.29 -10.36
CA HIS A 47 -1.06 19.99 -10.06
C HIS A 47 -1.94 21.22 -10.45
N ARG A 48 -1.91 21.62 -11.73
CA ARG A 48 -2.85 22.56 -12.32
C ARG A 48 -4.08 21.74 -12.65
N LYS A 49 -4.99 21.62 -11.67
CA LYS A 49 -6.41 21.44 -11.97
C LYS A 49 -6.73 22.40 -13.12
N GLN A 50 -7.29 21.91 -14.22
CA GLN A 50 -7.80 22.75 -15.31
C GLN A 50 -8.78 23.74 -14.70
N TYR A 51 -8.34 24.98 -14.51
CA TYR A 51 -9.21 26.07 -14.11
C TYR A 51 -9.70 26.71 -15.40
N CYS A 52 -10.80 26.18 -15.96
CA CYS A 52 -11.57 26.93 -16.93
C CYS A 52 -12.02 28.21 -16.24
N ILE A 53 -11.50 29.36 -16.67
CA ILE A 53 -12.00 30.65 -16.20
C ILE A 53 -13.45 30.71 -16.69
N ALA A 54 -14.40 30.58 -15.77
CA ALA A 54 -15.80 30.83 -16.06
C ALA A 54 -15.89 32.30 -16.49
N THR A 55 -15.94 32.52 -17.80
CA THR A 55 -16.17 33.83 -18.39
C THR A 55 -17.49 34.36 -17.84
N THR A 56 -17.43 35.54 -17.24
CA THR A 56 -18.63 36.18 -16.70
C THR A 56 -19.65 36.41 -17.81
N LYS A 57 -20.95 36.41 -17.49
CA LYS A 57 -22.03 36.77 -18.42
C LYS A 57 -21.69 38.02 -19.24
N SER A 58 -21.19 39.06 -18.56
CA SER A 58 -20.77 40.31 -19.20
C SER A 58 -19.66 40.12 -20.24
N SER A 59 -18.68 39.24 -19.98
CA SER A 59 -17.63 38.92 -20.94
C SER A 59 -18.15 38.16 -22.15
N GLN A 60 -19.14 37.28 -21.96
CA GLN A 60 -19.76 36.53 -23.06
C GLN A 60 -20.57 37.45 -23.98
N LEU A 61 -21.33 38.37 -23.39
CA LEU A 61 -22.06 39.40 -24.13
C LEU A 61 -21.12 40.36 -24.86
N GLU A 62 -19.97 40.69 -24.26
CA GLU A 62 -18.96 41.53 -24.91
C GLU A 62 -18.32 40.79 -26.09
N ASN A 63 -18.01 39.49 -25.97
CA ASN A 63 -17.49 38.69 -27.08
C ASN A 63 -18.45 38.66 -28.27
N LEU A 64 -19.76 38.47 -28.02
CA LEU A 64 -20.79 38.53 -29.08
C LEU A 64 -20.78 39.87 -29.82
N ARG A 65 -20.49 40.97 -29.10
CA ARG A 65 -20.43 42.32 -29.67
C ARG A 65 -19.11 42.60 -30.38
N SER A 66 -17.98 42.21 -29.80
CA SER A 66 -16.65 42.57 -30.30
C SER A 66 -16.14 41.65 -31.40
N GLU A 67 -16.46 40.35 -31.31
CA GLU A 67 -15.98 39.33 -32.25
C GLU A 67 -16.88 39.24 -33.48
N PHE A 68 -18.20 39.20 -33.27
CA PHE A 68 -19.18 39.05 -34.36
C PHE A 68 -19.80 40.39 -34.79
N GLY A 69 -19.57 41.48 -34.06
CA GLY A 69 -20.20 42.77 -34.39
C GLY A 69 -21.72 42.79 -34.20
N LEU A 70 -22.28 41.82 -33.48
CA LEU A 70 -23.73 41.67 -33.31
C LEU A 70 -24.20 42.32 -32.00
N PRO A 71 -25.04 43.36 -32.04
CA PRO A 71 -25.59 43.96 -30.83
C PRO A 71 -26.58 43.01 -30.16
N VAL A 72 -26.37 42.75 -28.87
CA VAL A 72 -27.37 42.07 -28.03
C VAL A 72 -28.57 43.01 -27.83
N VAL A 73 -29.71 42.64 -28.40
CA VAL A 73 -30.96 43.44 -28.35
C VAL A 73 -31.89 43.01 -27.22
N MET A 74 -31.79 41.75 -26.77
CA MET A 74 -32.49 41.27 -25.58
C MET A 74 -31.65 40.20 -24.89
N ASP A 75 -31.44 40.36 -23.58
CA ASP A 75 -30.85 39.36 -22.70
C ASP A 75 -31.93 38.89 -21.70
N PRO A 76 -32.58 37.74 -21.94
CA PRO A 76 -33.60 37.21 -21.04
C PRO A 76 -32.99 36.74 -19.72
N ILE A 77 -33.84 36.44 -18.74
CA ILE A 77 -33.40 35.84 -17.48
C ILE A 77 -32.83 34.44 -17.79
N GLY A 78 -31.66 34.11 -17.24
CA GLY A 78 -30.98 32.82 -17.40
C GLY A 78 -31.66 31.69 -16.65
N ASN A 79 -32.87 31.35 -17.08
CA ASN A 79 -33.64 30.18 -16.69
C ASN A 79 -33.92 29.32 -17.94
N GLY A 80 -34.50 28.14 -17.80
CA GLY A 80 -34.76 27.28 -18.96
C GLY A 80 -35.74 27.83 -20.00
N ASN A 81 -36.32 29.03 -19.81
CA ASN A 81 -37.15 29.70 -20.82
C ASN A 81 -36.38 30.69 -21.70
N CYS A 82 -35.09 30.95 -21.44
CA CYS A 82 -34.30 31.96 -22.16
C CYS A 82 -34.37 31.84 -23.70
N GLN A 83 -34.40 30.61 -24.22
CA GLN A 83 -34.52 30.36 -25.65
C GLN A 83 -35.87 30.84 -26.21
N PHE A 84 -36.98 30.47 -25.56
CA PHE A 84 -38.32 30.92 -25.94
C PHE A 84 -38.49 32.43 -25.79
N ALA A 85 -37.85 33.03 -24.79
CA ALA A 85 -37.84 34.48 -24.58
C ALA A 85 -37.16 35.25 -25.71
N ALA A 86 -35.97 34.80 -26.09
CA ALA A 86 -35.21 35.40 -27.18
C ALA A 86 -35.96 35.29 -28.53
N VAL A 87 -36.56 34.13 -28.80
CA VAL A 87 -37.36 33.92 -30.03
C VAL A 87 -38.66 34.72 -29.98
N SER A 88 -39.37 34.73 -28.85
CA SER A 88 -40.59 35.56 -28.66
C SER A 88 -40.33 37.03 -28.95
N TYR A 89 -39.17 37.55 -28.52
CA TYR A 89 -38.77 38.93 -28.81
C TYR A 89 -38.65 39.20 -30.30
N HIS A 90 -37.99 38.32 -31.05
CA HIS A 90 -37.86 38.46 -32.51
C HIS A 90 -39.19 38.30 -33.23
N LEU A 91 -40.02 37.32 -32.82
CA LEU A 91 -41.36 37.12 -33.38
C LEU A 91 -42.24 38.37 -33.23
N ARG A 92 -42.12 39.10 -32.10
CA ARG A 92 -42.82 40.38 -31.93
C ARG A 92 -42.39 41.44 -32.93
N GLN A 93 -41.14 41.44 -33.39
CA GLN A 93 -40.67 42.37 -34.44
C GLN A 93 -41.34 42.08 -35.79
N TYR A 94 -41.75 40.83 -36.02
CA TYR A 94 -42.54 40.41 -37.18
C TYR A 94 -44.07 40.48 -36.96
N GLY A 95 -44.52 41.09 -35.86
CA GLY A 95 -45.96 41.22 -35.54
C GLY A 95 -46.61 39.96 -34.96
N ILE A 96 -45.83 38.94 -34.61
CA ILE A 96 -46.31 37.70 -34.01
C ILE A 96 -46.17 37.78 -32.49
N HIS A 97 -47.28 37.98 -31.80
CA HIS A 97 -47.32 38.11 -30.35
C HIS A 97 -47.59 36.76 -29.68
N ARG A 98 -46.54 36.11 -29.19
CA ARG A 98 -46.58 34.88 -28.39
C ARG A 98 -45.76 35.05 -27.12
N SER A 99 -46.31 34.67 -25.96
CA SER A 99 -45.53 34.60 -24.72
C SER A 99 -44.56 33.41 -24.76
N GLU A 100 -43.57 33.40 -23.88
CA GLU A 100 -42.61 32.30 -23.72
C GLU A 100 -43.32 30.96 -23.48
N GLU A 101 -44.30 30.97 -22.59
CA GLU A 101 -45.15 29.82 -22.24
C GLU A 101 -45.99 29.35 -23.43
N THR A 102 -46.62 30.30 -24.16
CA THR A 102 -47.44 29.96 -25.34
C THR A 102 -46.57 29.39 -26.45
N LEU A 103 -45.39 29.97 -26.67
CA LEU A 103 -44.43 29.51 -27.67
C LEU A 103 -43.93 28.10 -27.34
N ARG A 104 -43.63 27.82 -26.06
CA ARG A 104 -43.28 26.48 -25.57
C ARG A 104 -44.39 25.48 -25.86
N GLN A 105 -45.64 25.83 -25.54
CA GLN A 105 -46.78 24.97 -25.79
C GLN A 105 -47.04 24.71 -27.28
N ASP A 106 -46.91 25.73 -28.13
CA ASP A 106 -47.06 25.62 -29.57
C ASP A 106 -46.01 24.64 -30.15
N VAL A 107 -44.74 24.75 -29.70
CA VAL A 107 -43.64 23.85 -30.10
C VAL A 107 -43.90 22.41 -29.66
N ILE A 108 -44.32 22.18 -28.42
CA ILE A 108 -44.63 20.82 -27.93
C ILE A 108 -45.80 20.22 -28.69
N THR A 109 -46.83 21.02 -28.97
CA THR A 109 -48.01 20.59 -29.73
C THR A 109 -47.61 20.21 -31.15
N PHE A 110 -46.76 21.02 -31.79
CA PHE A 110 -46.20 20.75 -33.10
C PHE A 110 -45.39 19.44 -33.11
N LEU A 111 -44.48 19.24 -32.15
CA LEU A 111 -43.69 18.01 -32.04
C LEU A 111 -44.54 16.76 -31.78
N ARG A 112 -45.68 16.89 -31.07
CA ARG A 112 -46.65 15.79 -30.88
C ARG A 112 -47.35 15.41 -32.19
N GLN A 113 -47.64 16.39 -33.05
CA GLN A 113 -48.37 16.20 -34.30
C GLN A 113 -47.45 15.77 -35.45
N THR A 114 -46.15 16.07 -35.35
CA THR A 114 -45.18 15.83 -36.43
C THR A 114 -44.02 14.93 -35.98
N PRO A 115 -44.27 13.65 -35.62
CA PRO A 115 -43.24 12.73 -35.09
C PRO A 115 -42.13 12.37 -36.09
N VAL A 116 -42.32 12.64 -37.39
CA VAL A 116 -41.33 12.38 -38.45
C VAL A 116 -40.17 13.38 -38.41
N LEU A 117 -40.35 14.57 -37.82
CA LEU A 117 -39.28 15.56 -37.68
C LEU A 117 -38.15 15.08 -36.78
N GLY A 118 -38.49 14.34 -35.73
CA GLY A 118 -37.52 13.64 -34.92
C GLY A 118 -36.58 12.71 -35.69
N ASN A 119 -37.12 12.08 -36.73
CA ASN A 119 -36.40 11.18 -37.62
C ASN A 119 -35.62 11.92 -38.72
N MET A 120 -36.01 13.14 -39.08
CA MET A 120 -35.38 13.92 -40.15
C MET A 120 -34.22 14.78 -39.63
N ILE A 121 -34.35 15.33 -38.42
CA ILE A 121 -33.34 16.17 -37.77
C ILE A 121 -32.18 15.30 -37.25
N CYS A 122 -32.46 14.04 -36.93
CA CYS A 122 -31.55 13.20 -36.18
C CYS A 122 -31.26 11.82 -36.81
N GLY A 123 -31.70 11.59 -38.05
CA GLY A 123 -31.62 10.30 -38.73
C GLY A 123 -32.79 9.36 -38.36
N ALA A 124 -33.23 8.56 -39.33
CA ALA A 124 -34.51 7.83 -39.31
C ALA A 124 -34.71 6.81 -38.17
N ASN A 125 -33.65 6.56 -37.37
CA ASN A 125 -33.62 5.57 -36.31
C ASN A 125 -33.43 6.18 -34.91
N TRP A 126 -33.28 7.50 -34.79
CA TRP A 126 -32.87 8.15 -33.53
C TRP A 126 -34.03 8.55 -32.62
N TRP A 127 -35.20 8.87 -33.17
CA TRP A 127 -36.42 9.11 -32.39
C TRP A 127 -36.84 7.89 -31.56
N ASN A 128 -36.50 6.68 -32.04
CA ASN A 128 -36.69 5.42 -31.32
C ASN A 128 -35.49 5.03 -30.42
N SER A 129 -34.34 5.71 -30.54
CA SER A 129 -33.06 5.39 -29.88
C SER A 129 -32.57 6.46 -28.89
N LEU A 130 -33.37 7.48 -28.58
CA LEU A 130 -33.08 8.32 -27.41
C LEU A 130 -32.90 7.43 -26.17
N LEU A 131 -31.96 7.78 -25.30
CA LEU A 131 -31.86 7.25 -23.92
C LEU A 131 -33.18 7.44 -23.11
N GLU A 132 -34.18 8.11 -23.69
CA GLU A 132 -35.47 8.50 -23.13
C GLU A 132 -36.59 8.41 -24.21
N GLN A 133 -37.72 7.75 -23.95
CA GLN A 133 -38.81 7.61 -24.95
C GLN A 133 -39.38 8.99 -25.39
N PRO A 134 -39.85 9.18 -26.63
CA PRO A 134 -40.39 10.46 -27.11
C PRO A 134 -41.46 11.10 -26.23
N ARG A 135 -42.27 10.28 -25.54
CA ARG A 135 -43.26 10.78 -24.57
C ARG A 135 -42.62 11.42 -23.34
N ASN A 136 -41.52 10.87 -22.86
CA ASN A 136 -40.78 11.38 -21.70
C ASN A 136 -40.09 12.69 -22.06
N TYR A 137 -39.47 12.78 -23.24
CA TYR A 137 -38.92 14.03 -23.76
C TYR A 137 -39.98 15.14 -23.85
N LEU A 138 -41.13 14.86 -24.45
CA LEU A 138 -42.22 15.83 -24.57
C LEU A 138 -42.81 16.22 -23.21
N SER A 139 -42.83 15.29 -22.24
CA SER A 139 -43.25 15.57 -20.87
C SER A 139 -42.25 16.49 -20.15
N ARG A 140 -40.95 16.23 -20.32
CA ARG A 140 -39.87 17.04 -19.75
C ARG A 140 -39.88 18.45 -20.34
N MET A 141 -39.93 18.57 -21.68
CA MET A 141 -39.99 19.86 -22.37
C MET A 141 -41.27 20.65 -22.09
N SER A 142 -42.36 19.99 -21.69
CA SER A 142 -43.58 20.67 -21.23
C SER A 142 -43.50 21.28 -19.83
N THR A 143 -42.45 20.96 -19.08
CA THR A 143 -42.21 21.58 -17.78
C THR A 143 -41.60 22.96 -17.99
N GLU A 144 -42.15 23.98 -17.32
CA GLU A 144 -41.58 25.32 -17.32
C GLU A 144 -40.15 25.30 -16.76
N TYR A 145 -39.29 26.18 -17.28
CA TYR A 145 -37.88 26.32 -16.86
C TYR A 145 -36.99 25.11 -17.17
N GLU A 146 -37.48 24.13 -17.94
CA GLU A 146 -36.64 23.10 -18.51
C GLU A 146 -35.81 23.66 -19.67
N TYR A 147 -34.50 23.41 -19.64
CA TYR A 147 -33.57 23.86 -20.69
C TYR A 147 -33.89 23.21 -22.03
N CYS A 148 -33.91 24.05 -23.05
CA CYS A 148 -34.25 23.70 -24.41
C CYS A 148 -33.02 23.22 -25.18
N ASP A 149 -33.25 22.62 -26.35
CA ASP A 149 -32.22 22.07 -27.21
C ASP A 149 -32.42 22.47 -28.67
N GLN A 150 -31.62 21.89 -29.57
CA GLN A 150 -31.69 22.17 -30.99
C GLN A 150 -33.01 21.67 -31.63
N ILE A 151 -33.65 20.64 -31.07
CA ILE A 151 -34.92 20.10 -31.56
C ILE A 151 -36.02 21.15 -31.41
N THR A 152 -36.05 21.83 -30.26
CA THR A 152 -37.01 22.90 -30.01
C THR A 152 -36.82 24.10 -30.96
N LEU A 153 -35.58 24.45 -31.34
CA LEU A 153 -35.32 25.51 -32.32
C LEU A 153 -35.74 25.12 -33.73
N GLN A 154 -35.47 23.89 -34.16
CA GLN A 154 -35.93 23.41 -35.46
C GLN A 154 -37.47 23.36 -35.54
N ALA A 155 -38.12 22.96 -34.45
CA ALA A 155 -39.58 23.00 -34.36
C ALA A 155 -40.12 24.43 -34.47
N MET A 156 -39.50 25.43 -33.82
CA MET A 156 -39.87 26.84 -33.98
C MET A 156 -39.64 27.35 -35.40
N SER A 157 -38.49 27.01 -35.98
CA SER A 157 -38.13 27.37 -37.35
C SER A 157 -39.21 26.95 -38.33
N GLN A 158 -39.70 25.72 -38.22
CA GLN A 158 -40.77 25.20 -39.08
C GLN A 158 -42.16 25.75 -38.73
N LEU A 159 -42.49 25.81 -37.45
CA LEU A 159 -43.80 26.27 -36.98
C LEU A 159 -44.09 27.73 -37.41
N TYR A 160 -43.07 28.59 -37.39
CA TYR A 160 -43.18 30.00 -37.78
C TYR A 160 -42.56 30.31 -39.14
N ASN A 161 -42.13 29.28 -39.88
CA ASN A 161 -41.55 29.38 -41.22
C ASN A 161 -40.41 30.42 -41.29
N MET A 162 -39.45 30.32 -40.37
CA MET A 162 -38.36 31.27 -40.18
C MET A 162 -37.00 30.56 -40.08
N GLN A 163 -35.95 31.25 -40.48
CA GLN A 163 -34.56 30.80 -40.33
C GLN A 163 -33.98 31.32 -39.01
N ILE A 164 -33.22 30.47 -38.32
CA ILE A 164 -32.57 30.81 -37.05
C ILE A 164 -31.07 30.62 -37.22
N LEU A 165 -30.32 31.72 -37.18
CA LEU A 165 -28.86 31.70 -37.12
C LEU A 165 -28.41 31.74 -35.66
N ILE A 166 -27.67 30.73 -35.23
CA ILE A 166 -27.12 30.63 -33.88
C ILE A 166 -25.65 30.97 -33.93
N VAL A 167 -25.21 31.88 -33.06
CA VAL A 167 -23.81 32.28 -32.89
C VAL A 167 -23.35 31.85 -31.51
N SER A 168 -22.40 30.92 -31.44
CA SER A 168 -21.91 30.35 -30.18
C SER A 168 -20.57 30.96 -29.78
N THR A 169 -20.46 31.46 -28.56
CA THR A 169 -19.20 31.96 -28.01
C THR A 169 -18.27 30.86 -27.50
N ARG A 170 -18.72 29.60 -27.45
CA ARG A 170 -17.91 28.48 -26.94
C ARG A 170 -16.80 28.09 -27.92
N ASN A 171 -17.11 28.09 -29.22
CA ASN A 171 -16.21 27.66 -30.29
C ASN A 171 -16.12 28.67 -31.45
N SER A 172 -16.67 29.88 -31.25
CA SER A 172 -16.87 30.88 -32.31
C SER A 172 -17.61 30.34 -33.55
N ALA A 173 -18.46 29.34 -33.35
CA ALA A 173 -19.15 28.62 -34.41
C ALA A 173 -20.54 29.20 -34.68
N THR A 174 -20.92 29.23 -35.95
CA THR A 174 -22.26 29.61 -36.42
C THR A 174 -23.02 28.38 -36.90
N SER A 175 -24.30 28.30 -36.58
CA SER A 175 -25.16 27.21 -37.05
C SER A 175 -26.47 27.77 -37.57
N LEU A 176 -26.86 27.38 -38.78
CA LEU A 176 -28.13 27.79 -39.38
C LEU A 176 -29.16 26.68 -39.26
N ILE A 177 -30.36 27.06 -38.82
CA ILE A 177 -31.53 26.19 -38.72
C ILE A 177 -32.58 26.78 -39.66
N SER A 178 -32.83 26.07 -40.77
CA SER A 178 -33.84 26.43 -41.75
C SER A 178 -35.08 25.53 -41.67
N PRO A 179 -36.28 26.04 -42.02
CA PRO A 179 -37.51 25.25 -41.94
C PRO A 179 -37.47 23.97 -42.78
N ASP A 180 -36.85 24.06 -43.95
CA ASP A 180 -36.68 22.97 -44.92
C ASP A 180 -35.40 22.15 -44.72
N GLY A 181 -34.60 22.47 -43.69
CA GLY A 181 -33.32 21.82 -43.42
C GLY A 181 -32.20 22.25 -44.37
N SER A 182 -32.40 23.32 -45.15
CA SER A 182 -31.33 23.90 -45.95
C SER A 182 -30.19 24.43 -45.07
N SER A 183 -28.95 24.21 -45.51
CA SER A 183 -27.74 24.74 -44.86
C SER A 183 -27.46 26.20 -45.23
N CYS A 184 -28.47 26.89 -45.74
CA CYS A 184 -28.33 27.99 -46.69
C CYS A 184 -29.31 29.12 -46.35
N LEU A 185 -28.84 30.37 -46.32
CA LEU A 185 -29.74 31.50 -46.15
C LEU A 185 -30.62 31.65 -47.39
N SER A 186 -31.94 31.68 -47.18
CA SER A 186 -32.92 31.96 -48.23
C SER A 186 -33.64 33.27 -47.97
N SER A 187 -33.87 34.09 -49.00
CA SER A 187 -34.75 35.25 -48.92
C SER A 187 -36.23 34.88 -48.72
N ARG A 188 -36.58 33.60 -48.89
CA ARG A 188 -37.93 33.06 -48.73
C ARG A 188 -38.45 33.10 -47.29
N TYR A 189 -37.54 33.01 -46.31
CA TYR A 189 -37.91 32.93 -44.90
C TYR A 189 -37.28 34.09 -44.11
N PRO A 190 -38.02 34.73 -43.18
CA PRO A 190 -37.45 35.72 -42.27
C PRO A 190 -36.32 35.11 -41.44
N LEU A 191 -35.27 35.89 -41.18
CA LEU A 191 -34.08 35.47 -40.43
C LEU A 191 -34.06 36.09 -39.03
N ILE A 192 -33.87 35.25 -38.02
CA ILE A 192 -33.57 35.68 -36.65
C ILE A 192 -32.18 35.22 -36.23
N ILE A 193 -31.53 35.99 -35.36
CA ILE A 193 -30.21 35.63 -34.84
C ILE A 193 -30.26 35.48 -33.33
N LEU A 194 -29.72 34.36 -32.85
CA LEU A 194 -29.59 34.03 -31.44
C LEU A 194 -28.11 33.90 -31.06
N GLY A 195 -27.74 34.47 -29.92
CA GLY A 195 -26.44 34.26 -29.30
C GLY A 195 -26.55 33.16 -28.26
N HIS A 196 -25.58 32.25 -28.23
CA HIS A 196 -25.57 31.08 -27.36
C HIS A 196 -24.28 31.01 -26.54
N TYR A 197 -24.40 30.90 -25.22
CA TYR A 197 -23.25 30.74 -24.33
C TYR A 197 -23.60 30.00 -23.02
N PRO A 198 -22.63 29.33 -22.37
CA PRO A 198 -22.88 28.67 -21.10
C PRO A 198 -23.14 29.67 -19.97
N GLU A 199 -24.22 29.46 -19.20
CA GLU A 199 -24.52 30.24 -17.99
C GLU A 199 -24.98 29.30 -16.85
N GLY A 200 -24.22 29.25 -15.76
CA GLY A 200 -24.54 28.40 -14.62
C GLY A 200 -24.45 26.91 -14.93
N ALA A 201 -25.58 26.20 -14.83
CA ALA A 201 -25.68 24.75 -15.07
C ALA A 201 -26.28 24.39 -16.45
N GLY A 202 -26.58 25.37 -17.29
CA GLY A 202 -27.18 25.15 -18.60
C GLY A 202 -26.69 26.13 -19.65
N GLU A 203 -27.35 26.12 -20.81
CA GLU A 203 -27.07 26.98 -21.94
C GLU A 203 -28.01 28.19 -21.93
N HIS A 204 -27.48 29.39 -22.19
CA HIS A 204 -28.23 30.64 -22.20
C HIS A 204 -28.30 31.21 -23.61
N ASN A 205 -29.51 31.64 -24.00
CA ASN A 205 -29.77 32.21 -25.32
C ASN A 205 -30.16 33.68 -25.20
N VAL A 206 -29.59 34.52 -26.06
CA VAL A 206 -29.87 35.95 -26.16
C VAL A 206 -30.33 36.31 -27.56
N ALA A 207 -31.17 37.33 -27.68
CA ALA A 207 -31.57 37.84 -28.99
C ALA A 207 -30.49 38.80 -29.50
N LEU A 208 -29.99 38.53 -30.71
CA LEU A 208 -29.02 39.38 -31.39
C LEU A 208 -29.71 40.16 -32.50
N GLY A 209 -29.43 41.46 -32.55
CA GLY A 209 -29.76 42.29 -33.70
C GLY A 209 -28.69 42.16 -34.76
N TYR A 210 -29.04 42.49 -36.00
CA TYR A 210 -28.09 42.48 -37.10
C TYR A 210 -28.28 43.68 -38.01
N ASN A 211 -27.17 44.07 -38.64
CA ASN A 211 -27.17 44.95 -39.79
C ASN A 211 -26.77 44.12 -41.01
N ARG A 212 -27.28 44.48 -42.19
CA ARG A 212 -27.03 43.75 -43.44
C ARG A 212 -25.54 43.51 -43.71
N HIS A 213 -24.70 44.51 -43.47
CA HIS A 213 -23.24 44.42 -43.64
C HIS A 213 -22.55 43.48 -42.62
N VAL A 214 -23.17 43.23 -41.46
CA VAL A 214 -22.65 42.29 -40.46
C VAL A 214 -23.06 40.86 -40.81
N LEU A 215 -24.25 40.66 -41.38
CA LEU A 215 -24.67 39.36 -41.92
C LEU A 215 -23.74 38.87 -43.03
N GLU A 216 -23.34 39.76 -43.94
CA GLU A 216 -22.39 39.49 -45.05
C GLU A 216 -21.00 39.05 -44.57
N ARG A 217 -20.63 39.32 -43.32
CA ARG A 217 -19.36 38.88 -42.72
C ARG A 217 -19.47 37.58 -41.91
N ILE A 218 -20.68 37.24 -41.47
CA ILE A 218 -20.95 36.07 -40.62
C ILE A 218 -21.40 34.88 -41.46
N VAL A 219 -22.09 35.14 -42.55
CA VAL A 219 -22.46 34.16 -43.55
C VAL A 219 -21.67 34.52 -44.79
N ASP A 220 -20.84 33.60 -45.30
CA ASP A 220 -20.21 33.76 -46.62
C ASP A 220 -21.33 33.87 -47.67
N ILE A 221 -21.64 35.11 -48.07
CA ILE A 221 -22.81 35.45 -48.90
C ILE A 221 -22.56 35.23 -50.41
N SER A 222 -21.43 34.65 -50.83
CA SER A 222 -21.17 34.41 -52.26
C SER A 222 -22.00 33.27 -52.87
N ALA A 223 -22.61 32.37 -52.11
CA ALA A 223 -23.20 31.16 -52.71
C ALA A 223 -24.74 31.16 -52.93
N GLN A 224 -25.55 32.02 -52.29
CA GLN A 224 -26.95 31.60 -52.00
C GLN A 224 -28.08 32.65 -52.09
N VAL A 225 -27.99 33.66 -52.96
CA VAL A 225 -29.12 34.59 -53.19
C VAL A 225 -29.32 34.84 -54.68
N THR A 226 -30.42 34.35 -55.26
CA THR A 226 -30.90 34.79 -56.59
C THR A 226 -32.07 35.76 -56.40
N TRP A 227 -31.97 36.93 -57.03
CA TRP A 227 -33.06 37.91 -57.15
C TRP A 227 -33.63 37.80 -58.57
N GLU A 228 -34.96 37.74 -58.69
CA GLU A 228 -35.67 37.56 -59.96
C GLU A 228 -36.17 38.93 -60.43
N THR A 229 -35.77 39.37 -61.62
CA THR A 229 -36.24 40.63 -62.25
C THR A 229 -36.85 40.38 -63.64
N ASP A 230 -37.97 41.05 -63.90
CA ASP A 230 -38.84 41.00 -65.10
C ASP A 230 -38.16 41.47 -66.42
N PRO A 231 -38.70 41.15 -67.62
CA PRO A 231 -37.96 41.23 -68.89
C PRO A 231 -37.93 42.65 -69.52
N PRO A 232 -36.86 43.03 -70.25
CA PRO A 232 -36.69 44.39 -70.79
C PRO A 232 -37.05 44.51 -72.29
N THR A 233 -37.27 45.74 -72.78
CA THR A 233 -37.64 46.04 -74.17
C THR A 233 -37.04 47.39 -74.68
N SER A 234 -35.87 47.38 -75.32
CA SER A 234 -35.32 48.41 -76.25
C SER A 234 -33.85 48.12 -76.65
N ASP A 235 -33.29 48.80 -77.67
CA ASP A 235 -31.90 48.59 -78.17
C ASP A 235 -30.78 48.99 -77.18
N ASP A 236 -31.05 49.85 -76.18
CA ASP A 236 -30.13 50.05 -75.04
C ASP A 236 -30.05 48.77 -74.18
N ASP A 237 -31.11 47.95 -74.13
CA ASP A 237 -31.15 46.67 -73.42
C ASP A 237 -30.35 45.56 -74.14
N LEU A 238 -30.03 45.72 -75.44
CA LEU A 238 -29.14 44.77 -76.13
C LEU A 238 -27.67 45.03 -75.81
N ASN A 239 -27.30 46.29 -75.54
CA ASN A 239 -25.95 46.64 -75.12
C ASN A 239 -25.77 46.35 -73.61
N VAL A 240 -26.77 46.67 -72.79
CA VAL A 240 -26.85 46.24 -71.38
C VAL A 240 -26.89 44.72 -71.28
N GLY A 241 -27.65 44.02 -72.13
CA GLY A 241 -27.66 42.55 -72.16
C GLY A 241 -26.34 41.93 -72.63
N GLY A 242 -25.52 42.65 -73.39
CA GLY A 242 -24.16 42.26 -73.74
C GLY A 242 -23.18 42.44 -72.58
N ASP A 243 -23.30 43.55 -71.86
CA ASP A 243 -22.55 43.83 -70.62
C ASP A 243 -22.94 42.81 -69.53
N ASP A 244 -24.23 42.52 -69.33
CA ASP A 244 -24.74 41.49 -68.40
C ASP A 244 -24.24 40.08 -68.74
N LEU A 245 -24.08 39.76 -70.04
CA LEU A 245 -23.51 38.48 -70.49
C LEU A 245 -22.00 38.40 -70.23
N SER A 246 -21.30 39.53 -70.32
CA SER A 246 -19.88 39.63 -69.97
C SER A 246 -19.71 39.48 -68.46
N ASP A 247 -20.49 40.22 -67.67
CA ASP A 247 -20.49 40.16 -66.21
C ASP A 247 -20.86 38.75 -65.72
N GLY A 248 -21.87 38.12 -66.33
CA GLY A 248 -22.22 36.73 -66.04
C GLY A 248 -21.12 35.71 -66.43
N GLY A 249 -20.30 36.04 -67.43
CA GLY A 249 -19.13 35.25 -67.81
C GLY A 249 -17.98 35.39 -66.81
N ASP A 250 -17.73 36.60 -66.33
CA ASP A 250 -16.74 36.89 -65.29
C ASP A 250 -17.15 36.27 -63.95
N ASP A 251 -18.43 36.34 -63.59
CA ASP A 251 -19.00 35.70 -62.40
C ASP A 251 -18.87 34.17 -62.46
N LEU A 252 -19.09 33.57 -63.64
CA LEU A 252 -18.91 32.12 -63.82
C LEU A 252 -17.44 31.72 -63.69
N SER A 253 -16.52 32.54 -64.20
CA SER A 253 -15.09 32.32 -64.04
C SER A 253 -14.67 32.42 -62.56
N ALA A 254 -15.14 33.45 -61.86
CA ALA A 254 -14.89 33.64 -60.44
C ALA A 254 -15.47 32.48 -59.61
N GLY A 255 -16.69 32.04 -59.91
CA GLY A 255 -17.28 30.85 -59.28
C GLY A 255 -16.51 29.56 -59.56
N GLY A 256 -15.88 29.44 -60.73
CA GLY A 256 -14.97 28.34 -61.07
C GLY A 256 -13.68 28.36 -60.25
N ASP A 257 -13.08 29.53 -60.07
CA ASP A 257 -11.90 29.72 -59.23
C ASP A 257 -12.20 29.45 -57.74
N ASP A 258 -13.35 29.90 -57.25
CA ASP A 258 -13.83 29.63 -55.89
C ASP A 258 -14.08 28.12 -55.66
N LEU A 259 -14.64 27.43 -56.65
CA LEU A 259 -14.84 25.97 -56.57
C LEU A 259 -13.49 25.24 -56.49
N ASN A 260 -12.51 25.65 -57.30
CA ASN A 260 -11.15 25.09 -57.24
C ASN A 260 -10.50 25.36 -55.88
N ALA A 261 -10.58 26.59 -55.37
CA ALA A 261 -10.07 26.93 -54.04
C ALA A 261 -10.76 26.13 -52.92
N GLY A 262 -12.08 25.92 -53.03
CA GLY A 262 -12.82 25.04 -52.14
C GLY A 262 -12.37 23.58 -52.21
N GLY A 263 -12.07 23.08 -53.42
CA GLY A 263 -11.51 21.75 -53.65
C GLY A 263 -10.12 21.58 -53.02
N ASP A 264 -9.24 22.58 -53.20
CA ASP A 264 -7.90 22.59 -52.60
C ASP A 264 -7.96 22.61 -51.06
N ASN A 265 -8.85 23.44 -50.50
CA ASN A 265 -9.08 23.50 -49.06
C ASN A 265 -9.63 22.17 -48.50
N LEU A 266 -10.54 21.51 -49.22
CA LEU A 266 -11.05 20.20 -48.83
C LEU A 266 -9.96 19.13 -48.88
N SER A 267 -9.09 19.17 -49.90
CA SER A 267 -7.94 18.27 -49.98
C SER A 267 -6.98 18.49 -48.81
N ALA A 268 -6.64 19.75 -48.51
CA ALA A 268 -5.78 20.08 -47.37
C ALA A 268 -6.40 19.63 -46.03
N GLY A 269 -7.72 19.84 -45.84
CA GLY A 269 -8.42 19.34 -44.67
C GLY A 269 -8.45 17.81 -44.57
N GLY A 270 -8.47 17.11 -45.72
CA GLY A 270 -8.32 15.65 -45.79
C GLY A 270 -6.93 15.18 -45.37
N ASP A 271 -5.89 15.87 -45.82
CA ASP A 271 -4.49 15.59 -45.44
C ASP A 271 -4.27 15.84 -43.94
N ASP A 272 -4.79 16.95 -43.40
CA ASP A 272 -4.74 17.27 -41.97
C ASP A 272 -5.47 16.20 -41.12
N LEU A 273 -6.63 15.72 -41.58
CA LEU A 273 -7.36 14.66 -40.91
C LEU A 273 -6.59 13.34 -40.95
N SER A 274 -5.95 13.01 -42.06
CA SER A 274 -5.09 11.82 -42.18
C SER A 274 -3.92 11.91 -41.22
N ALA A 275 -3.22 13.05 -41.18
CA ALA A 275 -2.12 13.29 -40.24
C ALA A 275 -2.57 13.19 -38.78
N GLY A 276 -3.74 13.75 -38.44
CA GLY A 276 -4.34 13.61 -37.11
C GLY A 276 -4.69 12.16 -36.76
N GLY A 277 -5.08 11.36 -37.75
CA GLY A 277 -5.31 9.92 -37.60
C GLY A 277 -4.03 9.15 -37.32
N ASP A 278 -2.94 9.46 -38.04
CA ASP A 278 -1.62 8.86 -37.82
C ASP A 278 -1.06 9.22 -36.44
N ASP A 279 -1.18 10.48 -36.03
CA ASP A 279 -0.79 10.96 -34.69
C ASP A 279 -1.58 10.25 -33.58
N LEU A 280 -2.88 10.04 -33.78
CA LEU A 280 -3.72 9.30 -32.83
C LEU A 280 -3.30 7.83 -32.74
N SER A 281 -2.99 7.20 -33.88
CA SER A 281 -2.49 5.81 -33.92
C SER A 281 -1.17 5.69 -33.16
N ALA A 282 -0.21 6.57 -33.44
CA ALA A 282 1.09 6.60 -32.75
C ALA A 282 0.93 6.87 -31.24
N GLY A 283 -0.01 7.74 -30.86
CA GLY A 283 -0.38 7.96 -29.46
C GLY A 283 -0.96 6.71 -28.78
N GLY A 284 -1.75 5.93 -29.52
CA GLY A 284 -2.27 4.63 -29.09
C GLY A 284 -1.17 3.60 -28.85
N ASP A 285 -0.23 3.47 -29.79
CA ASP A 285 0.92 2.57 -29.68
C ASP A 285 1.79 2.93 -28.47
N HIS A 286 2.11 4.22 -28.29
CA HIS A 286 2.85 4.69 -27.12
C HIS A 286 2.13 4.42 -25.79
N LEU A 287 0.80 4.47 -25.77
CA LEU A 287 0.03 4.14 -24.58
C LEU A 287 0.08 2.64 -24.29
N SER A 288 0.02 1.80 -25.32
CA SER A 288 0.16 0.35 -25.22
C SER A 288 1.53 -0.04 -24.68
N ASP A 289 2.61 0.48 -25.26
CA ASP A 289 3.98 0.26 -24.80
C ASP A 289 4.17 0.70 -23.34
N GLY A 290 3.56 1.83 -22.97
CA GLY A 290 3.56 2.32 -21.59
C GLY A 290 2.82 1.38 -20.63
N GLY A 291 1.73 0.76 -21.08
CA GLY A 291 1.00 -0.27 -20.33
C GLY A 291 1.83 -1.54 -20.13
N ASP A 292 2.49 -2.01 -21.17
CA ASP A 292 3.35 -3.20 -21.11
C ASP A 292 4.55 -2.98 -20.16
N HIS A 293 5.19 -1.81 -20.22
CA HIS A 293 6.24 -1.45 -19.28
C HIS A 293 5.76 -1.39 -17.82
N LEU A 294 4.53 -0.93 -17.58
CA LEU A 294 3.96 -0.92 -16.22
C LEU A 294 3.67 -2.33 -15.73
N ASN A 295 3.20 -3.24 -16.60
CA ASN A 295 2.98 -4.64 -16.24
C ASN A 295 4.30 -5.33 -15.85
N VAL A 296 5.35 -5.17 -16.67
CA VAL A 296 6.70 -5.71 -16.35
C VAL A 296 7.21 -5.16 -15.01
N GLY A 297 7.07 -3.85 -14.78
CA GLY A 297 7.47 -3.25 -13.50
C GLY A 297 6.64 -3.76 -12.31
N GLY A 298 5.36 -4.11 -12.53
CA GLY A 298 4.51 -4.75 -11.52
C GLY A 298 4.99 -6.16 -11.16
N ASP A 299 5.33 -6.95 -12.18
CA ASP A 299 5.86 -8.31 -12.00
C ASP A 299 7.20 -8.30 -11.27
N ASP A 300 8.11 -7.38 -11.62
CA ASP A 300 9.40 -7.20 -10.95
C ASP A 300 9.24 -6.85 -9.45
N VAL A 301 8.28 -5.99 -9.12
CA VAL A 301 7.97 -5.63 -7.72
C VAL A 301 7.41 -6.83 -6.95
N SER A 302 6.53 -7.62 -7.58
CA SER A 302 6.00 -8.83 -6.97
C SER A 302 7.10 -9.84 -6.68
N ALA A 303 7.97 -10.11 -7.65
CA ALA A 303 9.12 -11.00 -7.48
C ALA A 303 10.09 -10.50 -6.40
N GLY A 304 10.30 -9.17 -6.32
CA GLY A 304 11.08 -8.56 -5.24
C GLY A 304 10.46 -8.77 -3.85
N GLY A 305 9.14 -8.69 -3.75
CA GLY A 305 8.39 -8.98 -2.53
C GLY A 305 8.54 -10.44 -2.07
N ASP A 306 8.40 -11.39 -3.00
CA ASP A 306 8.57 -12.82 -2.72
C ASP A 306 9.99 -13.15 -2.25
N ASN A 307 11.01 -12.58 -2.90
CA ASN A 307 12.41 -12.74 -2.50
C ASN A 307 12.68 -12.17 -1.09
N LEU A 308 12.07 -11.03 -0.75
CA LEU A 308 12.21 -10.44 0.58
C LEU A 308 11.55 -11.32 1.65
N SER A 309 10.38 -11.89 1.36
CA SER A 309 9.70 -12.83 2.27
C SER A 309 10.57 -14.06 2.52
N ALA A 310 11.09 -14.69 1.46
CA ALA A 310 11.98 -15.84 1.59
C ALA A 310 13.27 -15.51 2.36
N GLY A 311 13.82 -14.31 2.17
CA GLY A 311 14.94 -13.81 2.97
C GLY A 311 14.61 -13.67 4.46
N GLY A 312 13.40 -13.19 4.78
CA GLY A 312 12.90 -13.12 6.16
C GLY A 312 12.74 -14.49 6.80
N ASP A 313 12.18 -15.46 6.07
CA ASP A 313 12.02 -16.84 6.55
C ASP A 313 13.37 -17.50 6.83
N ASN A 314 14.35 -17.32 5.94
CA ASN A 314 15.71 -17.82 6.13
C ASN A 314 16.40 -17.19 7.35
N LEU A 315 16.18 -15.89 7.59
CA LEU A 315 16.74 -15.20 8.75
C LEU A 315 16.15 -15.74 10.06
N ASN A 316 14.83 -15.98 10.09
CA ASN A 316 14.18 -16.59 11.25
C ASN A 316 14.72 -17.99 11.52
N ALA A 317 14.82 -18.84 10.49
CA ALA A 317 15.38 -20.18 10.63
C ALA A 317 16.83 -20.14 11.16
N GLY A 318 17.68 -19.24 10.66
CA GLY A 318 19.03 -19.06 11.19
C GLY A 318 19.08 -18.54 12.63
N GLY A 319 18.09 -17.75 13.04
CA GLY A 319 17.91 -17.33 14.43
C GLY A 319 17.53 -18.49 15.35
N ASP A 320 16.63 -19.36 14.90
CA ASP A 320 16.23 -20.57 15.63
C ASP A 320 17.40 -21.55 15.78
N ASP A 321 18.18 -21.77 14.70
CA ASP A 321 19.39 -22.61 14.72
C ASP A 321 20.45 -22.06 15.70
N LEU A 322 20.64 -20.74 15.72
CA LEU A 322 21.57 -20.10 16.65
C LEU A 322 21.11 -20.25 18.11
N SER A 323 19.80 -20.14 18.37
CA SER A 323 19.24 -20.37 19.70
C SER A 323 19.47 -21.79 20.15
N ALA A 324 19.17 -22.77 19.29
CA ALA A 324 19.40 -24.19 19.59
C ALA A 324 20.87 -24.49 19.87
N GLY A 325 21.80 -23.96 19.07
CA GLY A 325 23.23 -24.11 19.33
C GLY A 325 23.70 -23.45 20.64
N GLY A 326 23.04 -22.37 21.06
CA GLY A 326 23.27 -21.75 22.37
C GLY A 326 22.80 -22.62 23.54
N ASP A 327 21.65 -23.27 23.38
CA ASP A 327 21.11 -24.22 24.36
C ASP A 327 22.01 -25.47 24.48
N ASP A 328 22.48 -26.02 23.35
CA ASP A 328 23.42 -27.14 23.32
C ASP A 328 24.75 -26.80 24.00
N LEU A 329 25.27 -25.57 23.79
CA LEU A 329 26.50 -25.10 24.42
C LEU A 329 26.33 -24.97 25.94
N ASN A 330 25.19 -24.46 26.41
CA ASN A 330 24.91 -24.38 27.84
C ASN A 330 24.83 -25.77 28.46
N ALA A 331 24.12 -26.71 27.83
CA ALA A 331 24.02 -28.09 28.30
C ALA A 331 25.40 -28.77 28.39
N GLY A 332 26.26 -28.60 27.37
CA GLY A 332 27.63 -29.13 27.41
C GLY A 332 28.50 -28.46 28.48
N GLY A 333 28.23 -27.19 28.82
CA GLY A 333 28.88 -26.49 29.94
C GLY A 333 28.47 -27.05 31.29
N ASP A 334 27.18 -27.36 31.47
CA ASP A 334 26.63 -27.99 32.67
C ASP A 334 27.20 -29.41 32.86
N ASP A 335 27.25 -30.22 31.79
CA ASP A 335 27.85 -31.55 31.80
C ASP A 335 29.33 -31.50 32.19
N LEU A 336 30.10 -30.58 31.60
CA LEU A 336 31.52 -30.42 31.94
C LEU A 336 31.73 -29.99 33.40
N SER A 337 30.82 -29.18 33.95
CA SER A 337 30.85 -28.81 35.36
C SER A 337 30.61 -30.03 36.26
N ALA A 338 29.63 -30.87 35.92
CA ALA A 338 29.33 -32.09 36.66
C ALA A 338 30.49 -33.09 36.61
N ASP A 339 31.10 -33.31 35.45
CA ASP A 339 32.29 -34.15 35.30
C ASP A 339 33.47 -33.62 36.15
N GLY A 340 33.61 -32.30 36.26
CA GLY A 340 34.59 -31.65 37.12
C GLY A 340 34.37 -31.93 38.61
N ASP A 341 33.11 -31.89 39.06
CA ASP A 341 32.73 -32.22 40.44
C ASP A 341 32.98 -33.71 40.74
N ASP A 342 32.61 -34.61 39.82
CA ASP A 342 32.87 -36.06 39.94
C ASP A 342 34.37 -36.37 40.00
N LEU A 343 35.18 -35.70 39.16
CA LEU A 343 36.64 -35.85 39.19
C LEU A 343 37.23 -35.37 40.52
N SER A 344 36.72 -34.26 41.07
CA SER A 344 37.14 -33.77 42.38
C SER A 344 36.80 -34.78 43.48
N ALA A 345 35.58 -35.33 43.47
CA ALA A 345 35.15 -36.33 44.43
C ALA A 345 36.00 -37.61 44.35
N GLY A 346 36.30 -38.10 43.15
CA GLY A 346 37.19 -39.24 42.95
C GLY A 346 38.63 -38.97 43.43
N GLY A 347 39.11 -37.73 43.32
CA GLY A 347 40.39 -37.30 43.90
C GLY A 347 40.38 -37.33 45.43
N ASP A 348 39.29 -36.89 46.05
CA ASP A 348 39.10 -36.96 47.50
C ASP A 348 39.02 -38.41 48.00
N ASP A 349 38.30 -39.28 47.29
CA ASP A 349 38.22 -40.73 47.60
C ASP A 349 39.59 -41.42 47.49
N LEU A 350 40.38 -41.08 46.45
CA LEU A 350 41.74 -41.59 46.29
C LEU A 350 42.66 -41.15 47.43
N ASN A 351 42.57 -39.89 47.86
CA ASN A 351 43.32 -39.40 49.02
C ASN A 351 42.91 -40.14 50.29
N ALA A 352 41.60 -40.29 50.55
CA ALA A 352 41.10 -41.02 51.71
C ALA A 352 41.56 -42.48 51.72
N GLY A 353 41.51 -43.18 50.58
CA GLY A 353 42.03 -44.54 50.46
C GLY A 353 43.55 -44.63 50.67
N GLY A 354 44.30 -43.61 50.26
CA GLY A 354 45.73 -43.48 50.54
C GLY A 354 46.02 -43.32 52.03
N ASP A 355 45.24 -42.48 52.72
CA ASP A 355 45.33 -42.29 54.17
C ASP A 355 44.98 -43.58 54.93
N ASP A 356 43.91 -44.28 54.53
CA ASP A 356 43.48 -45.56 55.11
C ASP A 356 44.55 -46.66 54.94
N LEU A 357 45.17 -46.74 53.76
CA LEU A 357 46.28 -47.68 53.52
C LEU A 357 47.49 -47.38 54.40
N ASN A 358 47.80 -46.10 54.60
CA ASN A 358 48.92 -45.68 55.42
C ASN A 358 48.68 -45.96 56.92
N VAL A 359 47.48 -45.63 57.42
CA VAL A 359 47.11 -45.83 58.83
C VAL A 359 46.78 -47.30 59.10
N GLY A 360 45.76 -47.86 58.45
CA GLY A 360 45.31 -49.22 58.74
C GLY A 360 46.30 -50.28 58.25
N GLY A 361 46.63 -50.24 56.96
CA GLY A 361 47.51 -51.25 56.37
C GLY A 361 48.94 -51.20 56.94
N GLY A 362 49.53 -50.02 56.96
CA GLY A 362 50.89 -49.79 57.46
C GLY A 362 51.04 -50.10 58.95
N ASP A 363 50.16 -49.55 59.78
CA ASP A 363 50.26 -49.73 61.23
C ASP A 363 49.90 -51.16 61.65
N ASP A 364 48.89 -51.81 61.03
CA ASP A 364 48.55 -53.21 61.33
C ASP A 364 49.67 -54.18 60.92
N LEU A 365 50.32 -53.94 59.77
CA LEU A 365 51.48 -54.73 59.34
C LEU A 365 52.66 -54.54 60.30
N SER A 366 52.89 -53.31 60.77
CA SER A 366 53.93 -53.05 61.78
C SER A 366 53.62 -53.76 63.09
N ALA A 367 52.38 -53.62 63.60
CA ALA A 367 51.95 -54.25 64.84
C ALA A 367 52.01 -55.79 64.76
N GLY A 368 51.57 -56.38 63.65
CA GLY A 368 51.68 -57.83 63.43
C GLY A 368 53.13 -58.31 63.33
N GLY A 369 54.04 -57.48 62.80
CA GLY A 369 55.48 -57.73 62.81
C GLY A 369 56.06 -57.71 64.22
N ASP A 370 55.66 -56.73 65.03
CA ASP A 370 56.06 -56.60 66.44
C ASP A 370 55.53 -57.79 67.27
N ASP A 371 54.26 -58.18 67.08
CA ASP A 371 53.65 -59.35 67.73
C ASP A 371 54.36 -60.65 67.33
N LEU A 372 54.71 -60.81 66.05
CA LEU A 372 55.44 -61.99 65.58
C LEU A 372 56.85 -62.03 66.19
N SER A 373 57.52 -60.88 66.32
CA SER A 373 58.82 -60.78 66.98
C SER A 373 58.70 -61.17 68.46
N ALA A 374 57.73 -60.62 69.18
CA ALA A 374 57.49 -60.94 70.58
C ALA A 374 57.14 -62.42 70.80
N GLY A 375 56.30 -62.99 69.91
CA GLY A 375 55.98 -64.42 69.92
C GLY A 375 57.15 -65.32 69.53
N GLY A 376 58.20 -64.80 68.88
CA GLY A 376 59.48 -65.48 68.67
C GLY A 376 60.40 -65.42 69.89
N ASP A 377 60.32 -64.36 70.68
CA ASP A 377 61.10 -64.21 71.91
C ASP A 377 60.56 -65.08 73.06
N ASP A 378 59.25 -65.36 73.10
CA ASP A 378 58.62 -66.19 74.15
C ASP A 378 59.11 -67.66 74.17
N PRO A 379 59.21 -68.39 73.04
CA PRO A 379 59.86 -69.70 73.00
C PRO A 379 61.33 -69.67 73.37
N ASN A 380 62.04 -68.58 73.06
CA ASN A 380 63.44 -68.43 73.48
C ASN A 380 63.52 -68.28 75.00
N ALA A 381 62.66 -67.44 75.60
CA ALA A 381 62.56 -67.29 77.05
C ALA A 381 62.16 -68.61 77.73
N GLY A 382 61.18 -69.33 77.19
CA GLY A 382 60.80 -70.65 77.69
C GLY A 382 61.92 -71.69 77.53
N GLY A 383 62.72 -71.60 76.47
CA GLY A 383 63.93 -72.41 76.28
C GLY A 383 65.01 -72.10 77.32
N ASP A 384 65.22 -70.82 77.62
CA ASP A 384 66.14 -70.36 78.67
C ASP A 384 65.68 -70.84 80.05
N ASP A 385 64.37 -70.76 80.36
CA ASP A 385 63.78 -71.27 81.59
C ASP A 385 63.90 -72.79 81.71
N LEU A 386 63.68 -73.53 80.63
CA LEU A 386 63.88 -74.99 80.60
C LEU A 386 65.34 -75.35 80.83
N ASN A 387 66.27 -74.60 80.24
CA ASN A 387 67.70 -74.79 80.43
C ASN A 387 68.10 -74.47 81.89
N ALA A 388 67.56 -73.40 82.48
CA ALA A 388 67.73 -73.09 83.89
C ALA A 388 67.21 -74.21 84.80
N GLY A 389 66.02 -74.74 84.50
CA GLY A 389 65.45 -75.88 85.20
C GLY A 389 66.29 -77.15 85.08
N ASP A 390 66.91 -77.40 83.92
CA ASP A 390 67.83 -78.53 83.71
C ASP A 390 69.11 -78.37 84.56
N TYR A 391 69.64 -77.15 84.69
CA TYR A 391 70.75 -76.87 85.61
C TYR A 391 70.35 -77.10 87.08
N ASP A 392 69.17 -76.64 87.51
CA ASP A 392 68.67 -76.87 88.86
C ASP A 392 68.46 -78.36 89.15
N LEU A 393 67.90 -79.11 88.18
CA LEU A 393 67.75 -80.56 88.25
C LEU A 393 69.11 -81.26 88.36
N SER A 394 70.08 -80.87 87.52
CA SER A 394 71.45 -81.40 87.58
C SER A 394 72.08 -81.12 88.95
N ALA A 395 71.95 -79.90 89.46
CA ALA A 395 72.46 -79.53 90.78
C ALA A 395 71.80 -80.35 91.90
N GLY A 396 70.47 -80.54 91.83
CA GLY A 396 69.76 -81.38 92.80
C GLY A 396 70.15 -82.86 92.72
N VAL A 397 70.46 -83.37 91.52
CA VAL A 397 71.01 -84.73 91.36
C VAL A 397 72.42 -84.83 91.96
N ASP A 398 73.26 -83.81 91.79
CA ASP A 398 74.58 -83.74 92.40
C ASP A 398 74.48 -83.70 93.93
N ASP A 399 73.55 -82.91 94.48
CA ASP A 399 73.26 -82.87 95.92
C ASP A 399 72.75 -84.23 96.43
N LEU A 400 71.83 -84.88 95.72
CA LEU A 400 71.34 -86.21 96.09
C LEU A 400 72.42 -87.28 96.03
N ASN A 401 73.34 -87.18 95.07
CA ASN A 401 74.50 -88.05 95.00
C ASN A 401 75.45 -87.79 96.17
N ALA A 402 75.67 -86.52 96.54
CA ALA A 402 76.46 -86.13 97.70
C ALA A 402 75.84 -86.65 99.01
N ASP A 403 74.53 -86.50 99.20
CA ASP A 403 73.79 -87.04 100.34
C ASP A 403 73.86 -88.58 100.37
N GLY A 404 73.78 -89.23 99.21
CA GLY A 404 73.95 -90.67 99.06
C GLY A 404 75.35 -91.13 99.44
N ASP A 405 76.38 -90.38 99.06
CA ASP A 405 77.76 -90.61 99.45
C ASP A 405 77.96 -90.41 100.96
N ASP A 406 77.35 -89.39 101.57
CA ASP A 406 77.35 -89.15 103.02
C ASP A 406 76.66 -90.30 103.78
N LEU A 407 75.52 -90.79 103.29
CA LEU A 407 74.83 -91.94 103.86
C LEU A 407 75.66 -93.24 103.76
N ASN A 408 76.41 -93.41 102.68
CA ASN A 408 77.30 -94.56 102.47
C ASN A 408 78.61 -94.42 103.27
N ALA A 409 79.01 -93.19 103.63
CA ALA A 409 80.24 -92.88 104.35
C ALA A 409 80.16 -93.07 105.88
N GLY A 410 78.98 -93.04 106.49
CA GLY A 410 78.73 -93.54 107.86
C GLY A 410 79.40 -92.78 109.03
N ASP A 411 78.59 -92.05 109.81
CA ASP A 411 78.89 -91.71 111.21
C ASP A 411 77.60 -91.67 112.05
N LEU A 412 77.01 -92.85 112.29
CA LEU A 412 76.13 -93.01 113.45
C LEU A 412 77.03 -92.96 114.69
N GLY A 413 77.30 -91.74 115.16
CA GLY A 413 78.04 -91.47 116.38
C GLY A 413 77.63 -92.43 117.48
N SER A 414 78.62 -93.17 117.98
CA SER A 414 78.46 -94.24 118.95
C SER A 414 77.63 -93.78 120.16
N PRO A 415 76.68 -94.58 120.68
CA PRO A 415 75.86 -94.16 121.81
C PRO A 415 76.74 -93.86 123.03
N ASP A 416 76.55 -92.68 123.62
CA ASP A 416 77.27 -92.21 124.80
C ASP A 416 77.08 -93.20 125.96
N THR A 417 78.18 -93.83 126.36
CA THR A 417 78.23 -94.86 127.41
C THR A 417 78.34 -94.26 128.83
N SER A 418 78.25 -92.92 128.95
CA SER A 418 78.34 -92.19 130.22
C SER A 418 77.23 -92.55 131.22
N ASP A 419 76.01 -92.84 130.74
CA ASP A 419 74.86 -93.18 131.59
C ASP A 419 74.94 -94.60 132.19
N ILE A 420 75.55 -95.56 131.46
CA ILE A 420 75.73 -96.94 131.93
C ILE A 420 76.74 -96.98 133.09
N THR A 421 77.76 -96.12 133.03
CA THR A 421 78.81 -96.02 134.07
C THR A 421 78.24 -95.39 135.36
N ARG A 422 77.42 -94.34 135.24
CA ARG A 422 76.72 -93.70 136.36
C ARG A 422 75.75 -94.62 137.11
N PHE A 423 75.04 -95.50 136.39
CA PHE A 423 74.14 -96.45 137.03
C PHE A 423 74.90 -97.50 137.87
N ARG A 424 76.08 -97.93 137.42
CA ARG A 424 76.95 -98.87 138.14
C ARG A 424 77.47 -98.30 139.46
N GLU A 425 77.88 -97.04 139.46
CA GLU A 425 78.33 -96.33 140.66
C GLU A 425 77.19 -96.06 141.64
N MET A 426 75.97 -95.76 141.15
CA MET A 426 74.79 -95.58 142.00
C MET A 426 74.35 -96.88 142.71
N VAL A 427 74.51 -98.04 142.05
CA VAL A 427 74.23 -99.36 142.66
C VAL A 427 75.29 -99.72 143.71
N GLN A 428 76.58 -99.42 143.47
CA GLN A 428 77.62 -99.64 144.48
C GLN A 428 77.48 -98.71 145.70
N PHE A 429 77.11 -97.44 145.48
CA PHE A 429 76.86 -96.48 146.56
C PHE A 429 75.68 -96.89 147.47
N LYS A 430 74.59 -97.44 146.90
CA LYS A 430 73.47 -97.99 147.70
C LYS A 430 73.82 -99.29 148.44
N ARG A 431 74.79 -100.08 147.97
CA ARG A 431 75.22 -101.31 148.64
C ARG A 431 76.13 -101.04 149.84
N ASN A 432 77.02 -100.06 149.75
CA ASN A 432 77.93 -99.67 150.85
C ASN A 432 77.26 -98.87 151.98
N ARG A 433 76.03 -98.36 151.78
CA ARG A 433 75.27 -97.65 152.81
C ARG A 433 74.49 -98.56 153.76
N ARG A 434 74.33 -99.86 153.46
CA ARG A 434 73.70 -100.83 154.40
C ARG A 434 74.64 -101.42 155.44
N THR A 435 75.95 -101.19 155.34
CA THR A 435 76.96 -101.77 156.25
C THR A 435 77.40 -100.83 157.37
N HIS A 436 76.84 -99.62 157.47
CA HIS A 436 77.31 -98.60 158.43
C HIS A 436 76.26 -98.03 159.41
N ASP A 437 75.03 -98.55 159.42
CA ASP A 437 74.05 -98.29 160.47
C ASP A 437 73.71 -99.61 161.20
N SER A 438 74.16 -99.68 162.46
CA SER A 438 73.99 -100.71 163.52
C SER A 438 74.95 -101.91 163.55
N LEU A 439 75.79 -102.19 164.57
CA LEU A 439 76.00 -101.67 165.94
C LEU A 439 74.78 -101.30 166.79
#